data_AF-A0A6I4V249-F1
#
_entry.id   AF-A0A6I4V249-F1
#
_cell.length_a   1.000
_cell.length_b   1.000
_cell.length_c   1.000
_cell.angle_alpha   90.00
_cell.angle_beta   90.00
_cell.angle_gamma   90.00
#
_symmetry.space_group_name_H-M   'P 1'
#
loop_
_entity.id
_entity.type
_entity.pdbx_description
1 polymer ?
#
loop_
_entity_poly.entity_id
_entity_poly.type
_entity_poly.pdbx_seq_one_letter_code
_entity_poly.pdbx_strand_id
1 'polypeptide(L)'
;MREIVFDTETTGLDPSTGDRMVEIGCVEMVNRVETGASYHCYYNPERDMPAAAEAVHGLSSSFLSDKPLFRDVAQDLLDFLQDSPLVAHNAGFDFGFLNNELSLIEREPISMDRMVDTVAIARKKHPGAKNSLDALCSRYGVDRSHRVKHGALLDAELLAQVYVELTGGRQIGLELAAETVIVETTETASISITTGPRREPRPHSATAEELARHLAFIENIKSPLWGK
;
A
#
# COMPACT_ATOMS: atom_id res chain seq x y z
N MET A 1 -7.34 16.32 -1.73
CA MET A 1 -6.00 16.17 -2.34
C MET A 1 -6.15 15.36 -3.61
N ARG A 2 -5.55 15.83 -4.71
CA ARG A 2 -5.50 15.12 -6.00
C ARG A 2 -4.27 14.21 -5.99
N GLU A 3 -4.42 12.98 -6.44
CA GLU A 3 -3.38 11.95 -6.52
C GLU A 3 -3.54 11.25 -7.87
N ILE A 4 -2.43 10.82 -8.46
CA ILE A 4 -2.45 10.09 -9.73
C ILE A 4 -1.94 8.69 -9.49
N VAL A 5 -2.79 7.71 -9.74
CA VAL A 5 -2.40 6.31 -9.73
C VAL A 5 -1.95 5.94 -11.13
N PHE A 6 -0.77 5.35 -11.27
CA PHE A 6 -0.27 4.98 -12.58
C PHE A 6 0.49 3.66 -12.54
N ASP A 7 0.61 3.07 -13.72
CA ASP A 7 1.36 1.86 -13.99
C ASP A 7 2.03 2.00 -15.37
N THR A 8 3.12 1.26 -15.58
CA THR A 8 3.89 1.30 -16.83
C THR A 8 4.20 -0.10 -17.33
N GLU A 9 4.08 -0.30 -18.65
CA GLU A 9 4.62 -1.48 -19.31
C GLU A 9 5.87 -1.11 -20.09
N THR A 10 6.83 -2.03 -20.11
CA THR A 10 8.20 -1.76 -20.57
C THR A 10 8.72 -2.91 -21.42
N THR A 11 9.76 -2.65 -22.21
CA THR A 11 10.44 -3.71 -22.98
C THR A 11 11.24 -4.68 -22.10
N GLY A 12 11.47 -4.36 -20.84
CA GLY A 12 12.33 -5.11 -19.93
C GLY A 12 12.32 -4.52 -18.52
N LEU A 13 13.34 -4.83 -17.72
CA LEU A 13 13.31 -4.54 -16.28
C LEU A 13 14.22 -3.40 -15.85
N ASP A 14 15.13 -2.94 -16.71
CA ASP A 14 16.15 -1.98 -16.29
C ASP A 14 16.38 -0.89 -17.36
N PRO A 15 15.94 0.35 -17.11
CA PRO A 15 16.12 1.45 -18.05
C PRO A 15 17.60 1.77 -18.30
N SER A 16 18.50 1.47 -17.35
CA SER A 16 19.94 1.70 -17.51
C SER A 16 20.58 0.77 -18.54
N THR A 17 19.94 -0.37 -18.83
CA THR A 17 20.37 -1.31 -19.88
C THR A 17 19.79 -0.97 -21.26
N GLY A 18 19.05 0.15 -21.36
CA GLY A 18 18.42 0.61 -22.60
C GLY A 18 16.99 0.12 -22.79
N ASP A 19 16.37 -0.50 -21.77
CA ASP A 19 14.93 -0.80 -21.81
C ASP A 19 14.10 0.48 -21.83
N ARG A 20 12.95 0.40 -22.51
CA ARG A 20 12.11 1.55 -22.84
C ARG A 20 10.70 1.33 -22.31
N MET A 21 10.03 2.43 -21.96
CA MET A 21 8.61 2.41 -21.63
C MET A 21 7.78 2.32 -22.92
N VAL A 22 6.77 1.44 -22.94
CA VAL A 22 5.93 1.19 -24.12
C VAL A 22 4.45 1.47 -23.90
N GLU A 23 4.02 1.53 -22.64
CA GLU A 23 2.65 1.92 -22.28
C GLU A 23 2.71 2.64 -20.93
N ILE A 24 1.86 3.66 -20.78
CA ILE A 24 1.56 4.26 -19.48
C ILE A 24 0.06 4.42 -19.33
N GLY A 25 -0.45 4.02 -18.17
CA GLY A 25 -1.83 4.20 -17.77
C GLY A 25 -1.88 5.00 -16.48
N CYS A 26 -2.61 6.10 -16.49
CA CYS A 26 -2.78 6.97 -15.33
C CYS A 26 -4.28 7.16 -15.06
N VAL A 27 -4.66 7.09 -13.79
CA VAL A 27 -6.01 7.32 -13.29
C VAL A 27 -5.97 8.46 -12.28
N GLU A 28 -6.83 9.46 -12.47
CA GLU A 28 -6.96 10.57 -11.55
C GLU A 28 -7.87 10.21 -10.38
N MET A 29 -7.36 10.49 -9.17
CA MET A 29 -8.11 10.38 -7.94
C MET A 29 -8.14 11.72 -7.20
N VAL A 30 -9.31 12.09 -6.69
CA VAL A 30 -9.47 13.24 -5.79
C VAL A 30 -10.12 12.75 -4.51
N ASN A 31 -9.45 12.98 -3.38
CA ASN A 31 -9.90 12.51 -2.07
C ASN A 31 -10.19 11.00 -2.05
N ARG A 32 -9.33 10.20 -2.70
CA ARG A 32 -9.45 8.73 -2.80
C ARG A 32 -10.69 8.24 -3.56
N VAL A 33 -11.25 9.09 -4.41
CA VAL A 33 -12.34 8.76 -5.32
C VAL A 33 -11.86 9.02 -6.74
N GLU A 34 -12.04 8.05 -7.63
CA GLU A 34 -11.76 8.21 -9.05
C GLU A 34 -12.65 9.30 -9.64
N THR A 35 -12.05 10.23 -10.39
CA THR A 35 -12.80 11.30 -11.06
C THR A 35 -13.37 10.86 -12.41
N GLY A 36 -12.86 9.75 -12.95
CA GLY A 36 -13.10 9.27 -14.31
C GLY A 36 -12.16 9.90 -15.34
N ALA A 37 -11.29 10.83 -14.95
CA ALA A 37 -10.22 11.30 -15.82
C ALA A 37 -9.06 10.30 -15.81
N SER A 38 -8.62 9.90 -17.00
CA SER A 38 -7.49 9.00 -17.19
C SER A 38 -6.61 9.50 -18.34
N TYR A 39 -5.32 9.21 -18.25
CA TYR A 39 -4.39 9.36 -19.35
C TYR A 39 -3.86 7.98 -19.73
N HIS A 40 -3.94 7.63 -21.01
CA HIS A 40 -3.47 6.34 -21.50
C HIS A 40 -2.78 6.53 -22.82
N CYS A 41 -1.55 6.05 -22.92
CA CYS A 41 -0.75 6.19 -24.12
C CYS A 41 0.15 4.97 -24.34
N TYR A 42 0.36 4.63 -25.61
CA TYR A 42 1.35 3.67 -26.07
C TYR A 42 2.49 4.40 -26.76
N TYR A 43 3.71 3.89 -26.60
CA TYR A 43 4.92 4.48 -27.14
C TYR A 43 5.64 3.50 -28.06
N ASN A 44 6.19 4.02 -29.16
CA ASN A 44 7.17 3.28 -29.93
C ASN A 44 8.53 3.32 -29.20
N PRO A 45 9.10 2.18 -28.77
CA PRO A 45 10.35 2.15 -28.02
C PRO A 45 11.60 2.32 -28.91
N GLU A 46 11.45 2.39 -30.23
CA GLU A 46 12.55 2.43 -31.21
C GLU A 46 13.53 1.23 -31.08
N ARG A 47 13.01 0.09 -30.59
CA ARG A 47 13.76 -1.17 -30.44
C ARG A 47 12.82 -2.38 -30.53
N ASP A 48 13.43 -3.55 -30.60
CA ASP A 48 12.71 -4.81 -30.56
C ASP A 48 12.11 -5.09 -29.17
N MET A 49 10.92 -5.68 -29.17
CA MET A 49 10.24 -6.21 -27.99
C MET A 49 10.77 -7.61 -27.65
N PRO A 50 11.36 -7.83 -26.47
CA PRO A 50 11.72 -9.17 -26.02
C PRO A 50 10.48 -10.05 -25.80
N ALA A 51 10.56 -11.31 -26.21
CA ALA A 51 9.45 -12.27 -26.12
C ALA A 51 8.94 -12.48 -24.68
N ALA A 52 9.81 -12.32 -23.68
CA ALA A 52 9.43 -12.42 -22.27
C ALA A 52 8.50 -11.28 -21.83
N ALA A 53 8.76 -10.04 -22.29
CA ALA A 53 7.92 -8.88 -21.99
C ALA A 53 6.58 -8.98 -22.76
N GLU A 54 6.64 -9.32 -24.05
CA GLU A 54 5.43 -9.56 -24.85
C GLU A 54 4.53 -10.67 -24.27
N ALA A 55 5.10 -11.69 -23.63
CA ALA A 55 4.30 -12.73 -22.96
C ALA A 55 3.51 -12.21 -21.75
N VAL A 56 3.96 -11.12 -21.10
CA VAL A 56 3.33 -10.54 -19.90
C VAL A 56 2.21 -9.58 -20.28
N HIS A 57 2.51 -8.55 -21.09
CA HIS A 57 1.56 -7.49 -21.44
C HIS A 57 0.93 -7.68 -22.84
N GLY A 58 1.52 -8.52 -23.70
CA GLY A 58 0.95 -8.83 -25.02
C GLY A 58 1.14 -7.77 -26.10
N LEU A 59 2.07 -6.83 -25.90
CA LEU A 59 2.35 -5.75 -26.86
C LEU A 59 3.50 -6.20 -27.76
N SER A 60 3.21 -6.40 -29.05
CA SER A 60 4.21 -6.81 -30.04
C SER A 60 4.96 -5.60 -30.61
N SER A 61 6.17 -5.82 -31.14
CA SER A 61 6.90 -4.78 -31.89
C SER A 61 6.06 -4.19 -33.05
N SER A 62 5.26 -5.03 -33.71
CA SER A 62 4.39 -4.59 -34.80
C SER A 62 3.29 -3.63 -34.32
N PHE A 63 2.67 -3.91 -33.16
CA PHE A 63 1.66 -3.04 -32.56
C PHE A 63 2.25 -1.70 -32.09
N LEU A 64 3.49 -1.69 -31.62
CA LEU A 64 4.13 -0.48 -31.11
C LEU A 64 4.77 0.37 -32.22
N SER A 65 5.02 -0.20 -33.40
CA SER A 65 5.74 0.47 -34.49
C SER A 65 5.06 1.72 -35.05
N ASP A 66 3.73 1.80 -34.99
CA ASP A 66 2.92 2.93 -35.49
C ASP A 66 2.52 3.94 -34.38
N LYS A 67 2.95 3.69 -33.13
CA LYS A 67 2.65 4.55 -31.98
C LYS A 67 3.59 5.77 -31.94
N PRO A 68 3.16 6.88 -31.32
CA PRO A 68 4.01 8.05 -31.19
C PRO A 68 5.26 7.74 -30.36
N LEU A 69 6.31 8.53 -30.54
CA LEU A 69 7.48 8.46 -29.67
C LEU A 69 7.16 9.19 -28.36
N PHE A 70 7.78 8.76 -27.26
CA PHE A 70 7.61 9.41 -25.97
C PHE A 70 7.85 10.93 -26.06
N ARG A 71 8.91 11.35 -26.76
CA ARG A 71 9.27 12.76 -26.95
C ARG A 71 8.17 13.63 -27.59
N ASP A 72 7.29 13.03 -28.38
CA ASP A 72 6.29 13.78 -29.16
C ASP A 72 5.05 14.11 -28.32
N VAL A 73 4.76 13.31 -27.29
CA VAL A 73 3.55 13.43 -26.45
C VAL A 73 3.85 13.51 -24.94
N ALA A 74 5.14 13.61 -24.56
CA ALA A 74 5.55 13.73 -23.17
C ALA A 74 4.90 14.93 -22.46
N GLN A 75 4.63 16.01 -23.18
CA GLN A 75 4.01 17.21 -22.61
C GLN A 75 2.59 16.92 -22.11
N ASP A 76 1.79 16.14 -22.86
CA ASP A 76 0.41 15.80 -22.48
C ASP A 76 0.38 14.98 -21.18
N LEU A 77 1.35 14.06 -21.03
CA LEU A 77 1.54 13.32 -19.79
C LEU A 77 1.90 14.26 -18.64
N LEU A 78 2.89 15.13 -18.81
CA LEU A 78 3.31 16.07 -17.76
C LEU A 78 2.18 17.01 -17.34
N ASP A 79 1.39 17.49 -18.31
CA ASP A 79 0.22 18.34 -18.07
C ASP A 79 -0.88 17.59 -17.29
N PHE A 80 -1.02 16.28 -17.49
CA PHE A 80 -1.91 15.43 -16.71
C PHE A 80 -1.38 15.19 -15.28
N LEU A 81 -0.09 14.91 -15.12
CA LEU A 81 0.53 14.63 -13.82
C LEU A 81 0.58 15.89 -12.92
N GLN A 82 0.85 17.06 -13.51
CA GLN A 82 1.07 18.34 -12.80
C GLN A 82 2.01 18.16 -11.61
N ASP A 83 1.67 18.73 -10.44
CA ASP A 83 2.40 18.60 -9.18
C ASP A 83 1.80 17.55 -8.24
N SER A 84 0.91 16.68 -8.73
CA SER A 84 0.20 15.72 -7.88
C SER A 84 1.12 14.58 -7.40
N PRO A 85 0.92 14.03 -6.19
CA PRO A 85 1.56 12.78 -5.78
C PRO A 85 1.24 11.67 -6.77
N LEU A 86 2.23 10.82 -7.03
CA LEU A 86 2.13 9.71 -7.97
C LEU A 86 2.21 8.39 -7.21
N VAL A 87 1.18 7.58 -7.37
CA VAL A 87 0.99 6.31 -6.68
C VAL A 87 1.21 5.18 -7.68
N ALA A 88 2.15 4.29 -7.39
CA ALA A 88 2.43 3.12 -8.23
C ALA A 88 2.69 1.88 -7.38
N HIS A 89 2.65 0.70 -8.00
CA HIS A 89 2.91 -0.56 -7.32
C HIS A 89 4.35 -1.00 -7.60
N ASN A 90 5.23 -0.88 -6.60
CA ASN A 90 6.68 -0.91 -6.77
C ASN A 90 7.21 0.36 -7.46
N ALA A 91 6.75 1.53 -6.96
CA ALA A 91 6.91 2.82 -7.62
C ALA A 91 8.34 3.20 -8.05
N GLY A 92 9.38 2.66 -7.40
CA GLY A 92 10.77 2.89 -7.82
C GLY A 92 11.07 2.37 -9.24
N PHE A 93 10.35 1.34 -9.69
CA PHE A 93 10.45 0.82 -11.06
C PHE A 93 9.87 1.83 -12.07
N ASP A 94 8.60 2.20 -11.90
CA ASP A 94 7.89 3.10 -12.80
C ASP A 94 8.54 4.49 -12.86
N PHE A 95 8.94 5.04 -11.70
CA PHE A 95 9.70 6.29 -11.64
C PHE A 95 11.05 6.19 -12.35
N GLY A 96 11.71 5.03 -12.27
CA GLY A 96 12.96 4.77 -12.97
C GLY A 96 12.79 4.87 -14.48
N PHE A 97 11.77 4.25 -15.04
CA PHE A 97 11.45 4.34 -16.47
C PHE A 97 11.00 5.74 -16.87
N LEU A 98 10.07 6.34 -16.13
CA LEU A 98 9.55 7.68 -16.43
C LEU A 98 10.66 8.74 -16.43
N ASN A 99 11.52 8.74 -15.39
CA ASN A 99 12.62 9.70 -15.31
C ASN A 99 13.73 9.42 -16.34
N ASN A 100 13.95 8.16 -16.73
CA ASN A 100 14.87 7.84 -17.81
C ASN A 100 14.36 8.37 -19.15
N GLU A 101 13.08 8.15 -19.48
CA GLU A 101 12.48 8.67 -20.71
C GLU A 101 12.48 10.21 -20.75
N LEU A 102 12.23 10.87 -19.62
CA LEU A 102 12.36 12.33 -19.50
C LEU A 102 13.81 12.81 -19.70
N SER A 103 14.78 12.09 -19.13
CA SER A 103 16.20 12.42 -19.30
C SER A 103 16.64 12.31 -20.75
N LEU A 104 16.14 11.33 -21.51
CA LEU A 104 16.48 11.15 -22.93
C LEU A 104 16.00 12.30 -23.82
N ILE A 105 15.00 13.06 -23.36
CA ILE A 105 14.44 14.21 -24.07
C ILE A 105 14.82 15.55 -23.41
N GLU A 106 15.85 15.55 -22.56
CA GLU A 106 16.37 16.72 -21.85
C GLU A 106 15.29 17.48 -21.05
N ARG A 107 14.42 16.73 -20.38
CA ARG A 107 13.41 17.25 -19.44
C ARG A 107 13.82 17.00 -18.00
N GLU A 108 13.36 17.89 -17.13
CA GLU A 108 13.55 17.75 -15.69
C GLU A 108 12.88 16.45 -15.18
N PRO A 109 13.54 15.68 -14.31
CA PRO A 109 12.96 14.48 -13.74
C PRO A 109 11.81 14.83 -12.78
N ILE A 110 10.86 13.90 -12.65
CA ILE A 110 9.83 13.99 -11.62
C ILE A 110 10.49 13.80 -10.25
N SER A 111 10.21 14.73 -9.33
CA SER A 111 10.71 14.66 -7.96
C SER A 111 10.25 13.38 -7.26
N MET A 112 11.21 12.70 -6.61
CA MET A 112 10.96 11.52 -5.80
C MET A 112 10.12 11.81 -4.55
N ASP A 113 10.01 13.08 -4.14
CA ASP A 113 9.15 13.49 -3.01
C ASP A 113 7.66 13.25 -3.30
N ARG A 114 7.29 13.16 -4.58
CA ARG A 114 5.93 12.86 -5.03
C ARG A 114 5.61 11.36 -5.03
N MET A 115 6.61 10.49 -4.82
CA MET A 115 6.48 9.05 -4.98
C MET A 115 5.73 8.42 -3.80
N VAL A 116 4.67 7.67 -4.11
CA VAL A 116 3.93 6.85 -3.15
C VAL A 116 4.00 5.39 -3.60
N ASP A 117 4.82 4.59 -2.90
CA ASP A 117 4.93 3.15 -3.18
C ASP A 117 3.89 2.34 -2.40
N THR A 118 2.94 1.76 -3.13
CA THR A 118 1.89 0.93 -2.53
C THR A 118 2.42 -0.40 -2.01
N VAL A 119 3.57 -0.91 -2.49
CA VAL A 119 4.20 -2.13 -1.94
C VAL A 119 4.72 -1.86 -0.54
N ALA A 120 5.36 -0.72 -0.31
CA ALA A 120 5.79 -0.31 1.04
C ALA A 120 4.60 -0.21 2.00
N ILE A 121 3.49 0.39 1.56
CA ILE A 121 2.25 0.48 2.34
C ILE A 121 1.69 -0.92 2.62
N ALA A 122 1.61 -1.78 1.61
CA ALA A 122 1.10 -3.14 1.73
C ALA A 122 1.95 -4.00 2.68
N ARG A 123 3.29 -3.90 2.62
CA ARG A 123 4.21 -4.61 3.53
C ARG A 123 4.00 -4.22 4.99
N LYS A 124 3.73 -2.94 5.26
CA LYS A 124 3.43 -2.46 6.61
C LYS A 124 2.08 -2.99 7.12
N LYS A 125 1.07 -3.01 6.26
CA LYS A 125 -0.30 -3.47 6.61
C LYS A 125 -0.41 -4.98 6.71
N HIS A 126 0.32 -5.71 5.87
CA HIS A 126 0.29 -7.17 5.73
C HIS A 126 1.70 -7.76 5.77
N PRO A 127 2.38 -7.70 6.93
CA PRO A 127 3.74 -8.23 7.06
C PRO A 127 3.76 -9.75 6.84
N GLY A 128 4.74 -10.22 6.06
CA GLY A 128 4.94 -11.64 5.74
C GLY A 128 3.97 -12.23 4.71
N ALA A 129 3.02 -11.45 4.18
CA ALA A 129 2.11 -11.89 3.13
C ALA A 129 2.66 -11.60 1.72
N LYS A 130 2.07 -12.25 0.71
CA LYS A 130 2.25 -11.86 -0.69
C LYS A 130 1.62 -10.48 -0.90
N ASN A 131 2.42 -9.53 -1.39
CA ASN A 131 2.03 -8.13 -1.61
C ASN A 131 2.10 -7.74 -3.09
N SER A 132 1.97 -8.69 -4.02
CA SER A 132 1.77 -8.37 -5.44
C SER A 132 0.38 -7.80 -5.66
N LEU A 133 0.19 -7.01 -6.73
CA LEU A 133 -1.12 -6.44 -7.09
C LEU A 133 -2.21 -7.52 -7.16
N ASP A 134 -1.91 -8.68 -7.77
CA ASP A 134 -2.82 -9.82 -7.79
C ASP A 134 -3.14 -10.36 -6.39
N ALA A 135 -2.16 -10.49 -5.51
CA ALA A 135 -2.43 -10.96 -4.16
C ALA A 135 -3.31 -9.98 -3.38
N LEU A 136 -3.12 -8.67 -3.61
CA LEU A 136 -3.89 -7.62 -2.96
C LEU A 136 -5.31 -7.52 -3.51
N CYS A 137 -5.48 -7.55 -4.83
CA CYS A 137 -6.81 -7.58 -5.47
C CYS A 137 -7.63 -8.78 -4.96
N SER A 138 -7.02 -9.97 -4.87
CA SER A 138 -7.69 -11.16 -4.32
C SER A 138 -8.04 -11.01 -2.83
N ARG A 139 -7.19 -10.35 -2.05
CA ARG A 139 -7.40 -10.12 -0.62
C ARG A 139 -8.56 -9.15 -0.35
N TYR A 140 -8.66 -8.09 -1.15
CA TYR A 140 -9.68 -7.07 -0.97
C TYR A 140 -10.97 -7.33 -1.77
N GLY A 141 -11.03 -8.42 -2.53
CA GLY A 141 -12.21 -8.76 -3.33
C GLY A 141 -12.40 -7.85 -4.54
N VAL A 142 -11.32 -7.26 -5.05
CA VAL A 142 -11.33 -6.47 -6.29
C VAL A 142 -11.40 -7.45 -7.47
N ASP A 143 -12.41 -7.28 -8.32
CA ASP A 143 -12.61 -8.15 -9.47
C ASP A 143 -11.55 -7.88 -10.56
N ARG A 144 -10.95 -8.97 -11.05
CA ARG A 144 -9.97 -8.97 -12.13
C ARG A 144 -10.45 -9.75 -13.36
N SER A 145 -11.70 -10.14 -13.41
CA SER A 145 -12.27 -10.96 -14.49
C SER A 145 -12.04 -10.35 -15.89
N HIS A 146 -11.98 -9.03 -15.96
CA HIS A 146 -11.69 -8.27 -17.17
C HIS A 146 -10.19 -8.21 -17.55
N ARG A 147 -9.29 -8.70 -16.69
CA ARG A 147 -7.83 -8.71 -16.90
C ARG A 147 -7.36 -10.01 -17.52
N VAL A 148 -7.31 -10.04 -18.86
CA VAL A 148 -6.80 -11.20 -19.61
C VAL A 148 -5.26 -11.17 -19.76
N LYS A 149 -4.67 -9.97 -19.88
CA LYS A 149 -3.23 -9.69 -19.85
C LYS A 149 -2.95 -8.46 -19.00
N HIS A 150 -1.69 -8.23 -18.65
CA HIS A 150 -1.27 -6.96 -18.05
C HIS A 150 -1.45 -5.83 -19.07
N GLY A 151 -1.93 -4.69 -18.60
CA GLY A 151 -2.09 -3.49 -19.39
C GLY A 151 -2.13 -2.30 -18.45
N ALA A 152 -1.30 -1.30 -18.72
CA ALA A 152 -0.99 -0.26 -17.76
C ALA A 152 -2.23 0.48 -17.21
N LEU A 153 -3.21 0.78 -18.08
CA LEU A 153 -4.43 1.47 -17.64
C LEU A 153 -5.27 0.60 -16.70
N LEU A 154 -5.46 -0.67 -17.05
CA LEU A 154 -6.25 -1.60 -16.24
C LEU A 154 -5.56 -1.87 -14.90
N ASP A 155 -4.24 -2.00 -14.90
CA ASP A 155 -3.45 -2.20 -13.68
C ASP A 155 -3.49 -0.96 -12.79
N ALA A 156 -3.47 0.25 -13.37
CA ALA A 156 -3.68 1.51 -12.65
C ALA A 156 -5.10 1.62 -12.05
N GLU A 157 -6.14 1.20 -12.76
CA GLU A 157 -7.53 1.16 -12.24
C GLU A 157 -7.68 0.16 -11.08
N LEU A 158 -7.12 -1.04 -11.22
CA LEU A 158 -7.11 -2.04 -10.14
C LEU A 158 -6.31 -1.54 -8.94
N LEU A 159 -5.16 -0.92 -9.20
CA LEU A 159 -4.32 -0.32 -8.17
C LEU A 159 -5.05 0.81 -7.44
N ALA A 160 -5.82 1.64 -8.14
CA ALA A 160 -6.60 2.71 -7.53
C ALA A 160 -7.59 2.14 -6.49
N GLN A 161 -8.32 1.09 -6.86
CA GLN A 161 -9.23 0.40 -5.95
C GLN A 161 -8.49 -0.22 -4.75
N VAL A 162 -7.38 -0.92 -4.99
CA VAL A 162 -6.55 -1.51 -3.92
C VAL A 162 -5.95 -0.43 -3.02
N TYR A 163 -5.56 0.71 -3.57
CA TYR A 163 -4.95 1.82 -2.84
C TYR A 163 -5.92 2.45 -1.85
N VAL A 164 -7.19 2.60 -2.22
CA VAL A 164 -8.26 3.02 -1.29
C VAL A 164 -8.36 2.05 -0.12
N GLU A 165 -8.39 0.74 -0.39
CA GLU A 165 -8.49 -0.28 0.67
C GLU A 165 -7.23 -0.34 1.55
N LEU A 166 -6.04 -0.11 0.97
CA LEU A 166 -4.79 -0.02 1.73
C LEU A 166 -4.80 1.16 2.70
N THR A 167 -5.32 2.31 2.29
CA THR A 167 -5.30 3.57 3.06
C THR A 167 -6.46 3.73 4.05
N GLY A 168 -7.28 2.69 4.25
CA GLY A 168 -8.34 2.66 5.26
C GLY A 168 -9.76 2.66 4.71
N GLY A 169 -9.94 2.43 3.41
CA GLY A 169 -11.24 2.34 2.74
C GLY A 169 -11.89 3.71 2.51
N ARG A 170 -13.11 3.69 1.95
CA ARG A 170 -13.92 4.90 1.67
C ARG A 170 -14.54 5.53 2.92
N GLN A 171 -14.45 4.86 4.07
CA GLN A 171 -15.04 5.32 5.32
C GLN A 171 -13.96 5.93 6.22
N ILE A 172 -13.67 7.21 6.00
CA ILE A 172 -12.84 8.00 6.90
C ILE A 172 -13.67 8.25 8.17
N GLY A 173 -13.37 7.53 9.25
CA GLY A 173 -13.88 7.84 10.58
C GLY A 173 -14.99 6.93 11.09
N LEU A 174 -14.60 5.74 11.55
CA LEU A 174 -15.07 5.29 12.86
C LEU A 174 -13.85 5.25 13.78
N GLU A 175 -13.48 6.42 14.29
CA GLU A 175 -12.41 6.55 15.28
C GLU A 175 -12.91 5.94 16.60
N LEU A 176 -12.56 4.68 16.86
CA LEU A 176 -12.49 4.24 18.25
C LEU A 176 -11.28 4.98 18.81
N ALA A 177 -11.50 5.86 19.79
CA ALA A 177 -10.43 6.57 20.48
C ALA A 177 -9.46 5.58 21.13
N ALA A 178 -8.47 5.13 20.37
CA ALA A 178 -7.32 4.43 20.86
C ALA A 178 -6.20 5.47 20.91
N GLU A 179 -5.93 5.99 22.10
CA GLU A 179 -4.77 6.83 22.33
C GLU A 179 -3.51 6.07 21.90
N THR A 180 -2.98 6.43 20.74
CA THR A 180 -1.67 5.97 20.28
C THR A 180 -0.60 6.56 21.20
N VAL A 181 -0.12 5.74 22.12
CA VAL A 181 1.07 6.04 22.93
C VAL A 181 2.28 6.05 22.00
N ILE A 182 2.86 7.24 21.84
CA ILE A 182 4.11 7.45 21.10
C ILE A 182 5.24 6.88 21.96
N VAL A 183 5.91 5.83 21.48
CA VAL A 183 7.10 5.28 22.13
C VAL A 183 8.32 5.94 21.49
N GLU A 184 8.83 7.00 22.12
CA GLU A 184 10.20 7.45 21.90
C GLU A 184 11.15 6.54 22.68
N THR A 185 11.97 5.79 21.93
CA THR A 185 13.17 5.14 22.46
C THR A 185 14.19 6.20 22.85
N THR A 186 14.14 6.62 24.11
CA THR A 186 15.26 7.21 24.84
C THR A 186 15.47 6.44 26.15
N GLU A 187 16.74 6.30 26.50
CA GLU A 187 17.34 5.41 27.49
C GLU A 187 16.64 5.34 28.85
N THR A 188 16.81 4.17 29.49
CA THR A 188 16.39 3.82 30.86
C THR A 188 14.90 3.88 31.14
N ALA A 189 14.25 2.71 31.07
CA ALA A 189 12.92 2.49 31.62
C ALA A 189 12.90 2.77 33.13
N SER A 190 12.51 3.99 33.50
CA SER A 190 11.89 4.25 34.78
C SER A 190 10.39 4.03 34.60
N ILE A 191 9.85 3.05 35.31
CA ILE A 191 8.42 2.76 35.33
C ILE A 191 7.74 3.96 35.99
N SER A 192 7.06 4.79 35.19
CA SER A 192 6.21 5.86 35.70
C SER A 192 4.96 5.23 36.31
N ILE A 193 4.90 5.20 37.64
CA ILE A 193 3.75 4.75 38.40
C ILE A 193 2.66 5.81 38.22
N THR A 194 1.55 5.44 37.59
CA THR A 194 0.39 6.33 37.46
C THR A 194 -0.17 6.67 38.85
N THR A 195 0.01 7.90 39.28
CA THR A 195 -0.57 8.44 40.53
C THR A 195 -2.03 8.86 40.31
N GLY A 196 -2.87 7.89 39.93
CA GLY A 196 -4.32 8.08 40.00
C GLY A 196 -4.76 8.28 41.45
N PRO A 197 -5.92 8.93 41.73
CA PRO A 197 -6.44 9.04 43.08
C PRO A 197 -6.64 7.64 43.66
N ARG A 198 -5.85 7.31 44.70
CA ARG A 198 -5.91 6.03 45.39
C ARG A 198 -7.28 5.92 46.04
N ARG A 199 -8.15 5.09 45.47
CA ARG A 199 -9.43 4.75 46.07
C ARG A 199 -9.16 3.88 47.29
N GLU A 200 -9.85 4.17 48.39
CA GLU A 200 -9.79 3.32 49.59
C GLU A 200 -10.13 1.87 49.23
N PRO A 201 -9.36 0.88 49.70
CA PRO A 201 -9.67 -0.53 49.46
C PRO A 201 -11.08 -0.83 49.96
N ARG A 202 -11.88 -1.49 49.12
CA ARG A 202 -13.15 -2.03 49.60
C ARG A 202 -12.86 -3.11 50.66
N PRO A 203 -13.52 -3.07 51.83
CA PRO A 203 -13.39 -4.14 52.79
C PRO A 203 -13.90 -5.45 52.15
N HIS A 204 -13.03 -6.45 52.09
CA HIS A 204 -13.29 -7.75 51.45
C HIS A 204 -13.02 -8.93 52.41
N SER A 205 -13.17 -8.70 53.72
CA SER A 205 -13.09 -9.76 54.71
C SER A 205 -14.30 -10.68 54.62
N ALA A 206 -14.06 -12.00 54.60
CA ALA A 206 -15.11 -13.00 54.75
C ALA A 206 -15.86 -12.81 56.08
N THR A 207 -17.16 -13.05 56.06
CA THR A 207 -17.99 -13.07 57.27
C THR A 207 -17.62 -14.25 58.17
N ALA A 208 -17.97 -14.17 59.46
CA ALA A 208 -17.73 -15.26 60.41
C ALA A 208 -18.40 -16.58 59.97
N GLU A 209 -19.55 -16.50 59.32
CA GLU A 209 -20.28 -17.64 58.78
C GLU A 209 -19.57 -18.27 57.57
N GLU A 210 -19.00 -17.46 56.69
CA GLU A 210 -18.19 -17.94 55.56
C GLU A 210 -16.91 -18.62 56.02
N LEU A 211 -16.24 -18.08 57.05
CA LEU A 211 -15.06 -18.70 57.65
C LEU A 211 -15.38 -20.05 58.31
N ALA A 212 -16.49 -20.14 59.05
CA ALA A 212 -16.94 -21.39 59.66
C ALA A 212 -17.27 -22.46 58.61
N ARG A 213 -17.98 -22.09 57.53
CA ARG A 213 -18.24 -22.99 56.39
C ARG A 213 -16.96 -23.42 55.69
N HIS A 214 -16.00 -22.52 55.56
CA HIS A 214 -14.71 -22.82 54.95
C HIS A 214 -13.90 -23.83 55.78
N LEU A 215 -13.88 -23.68 57.12
CA LEU A 215 -13.22 -24.64 58.01
C LEU A 215 -13.87 -26.04 57.91
N ALA A 216 -15.20 -26.12 57.97
CA ALA A 216 -15.92 -27.38 57.78
C ALA A 216 -15.67 -28.00 56.39
N PHE A 217 -15.47 -27.16 55.36
CA PHE A 217 -15.11 -27.64 54.03
C PHE A 217 -13.67 -28.21 53.99
N ILE A 218 -12.71 -27.56 54.63
CA ILE A 218 -11.31 -28.03 54.70
C ILE A 218 -11.21 -29.41 55.38
N GLU A 219 -12.00 -29.66 56.42
CA GLU A 219 -12.02 -30.96 57.13
C GLU A 219 -12.41 -32.15 56.24
N ASN A 220 -13.14 -31.88 55.14
CA ASN A 220 -13.52 -32.91 54.17
C ASN A 220 -12.43 -33.20 53.11
N ILE A 221 -11.30 -32.47 53.15
CA ILE A 221 -10.20 -32.62 52.20
C ILE A 221 -9.09 -33.44 52.85
N LYS A 222 -8.60 -34.47 52.14
CA LYS A 222 -7.45 -35.27 52.59
C LYS A 222 -6.15 -34.49 52.33
N SER A 223 -5.42 -34.16 53.40
CA SER A 223 -4.14 -33.41 53.38
C SER A 223 -4.23 -31.97 52.84
N PRO A 224 -5.03 -31.08 53.46
CA PRO A 224 -5.13 -29.69 53.02
C PRO A 224 -3.83 -28.91 53.31
N LEU A 225 -3.48 -28.00 52.40
CA LEU A 225 -2.33 -27.09 52.56
C LEU A 225 -2.64 -25.91 53.50
N TRP A 226 -3.91 -25.55 53.66
CA TRP A 226 -4.39 -24.51 54.58
C TRP A 226 -5.00 -25.14 55.83
N GLY A 227 -4.72 -24.57 57.02
CA GLY A 227 -5.24 -25.05 58.31
C GLY A 227 -4.28 -25.89 59.17
N LYS A 228 -2.95 -25.73 59.01
CA LYS A 228 -1.96 -26.22 59.99
C LYS A 228 -1.71 -25.21 61.09
#